data_AF-A0A947QUA8-F1
#
_entry.id   AF-A0A947QUA8-F1
#
_cell.length_a   1.000
_cell.length_b   1.000
_cell.length_c   1.000
_cell.angle_alpha   90.00
_cell.angle_beta   90.00
_cell.angle_gamma   90.00
#
_symmetry.space_group_name_H-M   'P 1'
#
loop_
_entity.id
_entity.type
_entity.pdbx_description
1 polymer ?
#
loop_
_entity_poly.entity_id
_entity_poly.type
_entity_poly.pdbx_seq_one_letter_code
_entity_poly.pdbx_strand_id
1 'polypeptide(L)'
;MKFRKFAVFMLTGLSLFAYGCGQAEPIEPTSKDYDTQIGEIKSLGGIKVNKTITHLFENDDGVIYYAYSDRYDLDDPEYLGSEIEAYGVVMTFDDIDKNVFEIRRISEPTETTEEEEVVTQVTYKNSSLGFTISYPSNWEKTELPDSVKLVAPLVEDESESENAADYVIIAKMDAGLEMTSDDTIDDRASEIRNYVRSNYDYLIGVSNELSYVGVDHQFAVQYKVLGGDTIYFVPTGTNLIEISFYHPGESTEVTNLNTFAEMLKAFRLLPVDQDQSEEDDEVSNESDSTQQNIEHEEVEIVSTQVVPSGFREFESNPYKFSILYPSSWYFSGGSNGYDFSDEPLEDDTVALIRLDLNKTTSVGRTKSGNTVSITVKVEDRYYTLSGDAQYEEIMQEMADSITPITSDEL
;
A
#
# COMPACT_ATOMS: atom_id res chain seq x y z
N MET A 1 -114.53 8.48 8.82
CA MET A 1 -113.47 8.01 9.74
C MET A 1 -112.72 6.88 9.05
N LYS A 2 -111.39 7.00 8.95
CA LYS A 2 -110.48 6.20 8.12
C LYS A 2 -110.66 4.68 8.32
N PHE A 3 -110.93 3.92 7.26
CA PHE A 3 -110.58 2.49 7.12
C PHE A 3 -110.88 1.97 5.70
N ARG A 4 -109.86 1.42 5.02
CA ARG A 4 -109.89 0.23 4.11
C ARG A 4 -108.48 0.06 3.50
N LYS A 5 -107.73 -0.94 3.94
CA LYS A 5 -107.57 -2.29 3.36
C LYS A 5 -106.80 -2.28 2.03
N PHE A 6 -105.59 -2.86 2.02
CA PHE A 6 -105.35 -4.08 1.24
C PHE A 6 -104.10 -4.80 1.78
N ALA A 7 -104.24 -6.12 1.90
CA ALA A 7 -103.19 -7.07 2.25
C ALA A 7 -102.67 -7.73 0.95
N VAL A 8 -101.69 -8.62 1.11
CA VAL A 8 -101.37 -9.77 0.23
C VAL A 8 -100.18 -9.57 -0.74
N PHE A 9 -99.12 -10.32 -0.41
CA PHE A 9 -98.09 -10.96 -1.27
C PHE A 9 -97.01 -10.11 -1.95
N MET A 10 -95.76 -10.29 -1.50
CA MET A 10 -94.79 -11.06 -2.28
C MET A 10 -93.64 -11.55 -1.40
N LEU A 11 -93.64 -12.87 -1.19
CA LEU A 11 -92.57 -13.68 -0.64
C LEU A 11 -91.81 -14.26 -1.84
N THR A 12 -90.81 -13.55 -2.35
CA THR A 12 -89.90 -14.03 -3.41
C THR A 12 -88.65 -13.17 -3.42
N GLY A 13 -87.48 -13.78 -3.20
CA GLY A 13 -86.19 -13.13 -3.41
C GLY A 13 -85.12 -13.34 -2.33
N LEU A 14 -85.23 -14.38 -1.49
CA LEU A 14 -84.15 -14.76 -0.56
C LEU A 14 -83.40 -15.99 -1.13
N SER A 15 -82.66 -15.79 -2.22
CA SER A 15 -81.85 -16.84 -2.84
C SER A 15 -80.81 -16.25 -3.81
N LEU A 16 -79.88 -15.42 -3.32
CA LEU A 16 -78.74 -14.89 -4.09
C LEU A 16 -77.61 -14.33 -3.19
N PHE A 17 -77.16 -15.07 -2.17
CA PHE A 17 -75.82 -14.87 -1.53
C PHE A 17 -75.19 -16.22 -1.11
N ALA A 18 -75.43 -17.25 -1.92
CA ALA A 18 -74.62 -18.48 -1.91
C ALA A 18 -73.77 -18.56 -3.20
N TYR A 19 -73.31 -17.41 -3.70
CA TYR A 19 -72.21 -17.42 -4.66
C TYR A 19 -70.96 -17.76 -3.88
N GLY A 20 -70.43 -18.93 -4.23
CA GLY A 20 -69.37 -19.61 -3.51
C GLY A 20 -68.26 -18.66 -3.11
N CYS A 21 -67.96 -18.67 -1.82
CA CYS A 21 -66.60 -18.54 -1.36
C CYS A 21 -65.86 -19.76 -1.93
N GLY A 22 -65.56 -19.72 -3.23
CA GLY A 22 -64.57 -20.59 -3.83
C GLY A 22 -63.28 -20.20 -3.14
N GLN A 23 -62.93 -20.94 -2.10
CA GLN A 23 -61.56 -20.97 -1.63
C GLN A 23 -60.77 -21.45 -2.85
N ALA A 24 -60.21 -20.50 -3.59
CA ALA A 24 -59.16 -20.80 -4.54
C ALA A 24 -58.15 -21.61 -3.73
N GLU A 25 -57.94 -22.86 -4.14
CA GLU A 25 -56.94 -23.70 -3.49
C GLU A 25 -55.64 -22.92 -3.49
N PRO A 26 -54.92 -22.89 -2.35
CA PRO A 26 -53.65 -22.19 -2.29
C PRO A 26 -52.74 -22.76 -3.37
N ILE A 27 -52.26 -21.89 -4.26
CA ILE A 27 -51.31 -22.28 -5.30
C ILE A 27 -50.05 -22.73 -4.57
N GLU A 28 -49.66 -24.00 -4.74
CA GLU A 28 -48.42 -24.50 -4.19
C GLU A 28 -47.25 -24.06 -5.10
N PRO A 29 -46.14 -23.56 -4.53
CA PRO A 29 -45.00 -23.17 -5.34
C PRO A 29 -44.24 -24.38 -5.88
N THR A 30 -43.65 -24.20 -7.06
CA THR A 30 -42.87 -25.23 -7.77
C THR A 30 -41.49 -25.43 -7.12
N SER A 31 -40.89 -24.37 -6.54
CA SER A 31 -39.67 -24.43 -5.72
C SER A 31 -39.74 -23.51 -4.50
N LYS A 32 -38.91 -23.81 -3.50
CA LYS A 32 -38.71 -23.00 -2.30
C LYS A 32 -37.24 -23.03 -1.90
N ASP A 33 -36.59 -21.88 -1.95
CA ASP A 33 -35.19 -21.72 -1.58
C ASP A 33 -35.07 -20.63 -0.51
N TYR A 34 -34.22 -20.85 0.49
CA TYR A 34 -33.93 -19.84 1.52
C TYR A 34 -32.80 -18.97 1.05
N ASP A 35 -32.96 -17.66 1.20
CA ASP A 35 -32.00 -16.71 0.66
C ASP A 35 -31.92 -15.41 1.47
N THR A 36 -30.78 -14.74 1.37
CA THR A 36 -30.53 -13.40 1.89
C THR A 36 -30.20 -12.48 0.72
N GLN A 37 -30.90 -11.35 0.62
CA GLN A 37 -30.77 -10.41 -0.48
C GLN A 37 -30.60 -8.99 0.07
N ILE A 38 -29.72 -8.20 -0.52
CA ILE A 38 -29.59 -6.76 -0.25
C ILE A 38 -30.30 -6.02 -1.38
N GLY A 39 -31.17 -5.07 -1.04
CA GLY A 39 -31.97 -4.39 -2.05
C GLY A 39 -33.02 -3.42 -1.49
N GLU A 40 -33.88 -2.92 -2.37
CA GLU A 40 -34.89 -1.91 -2.06
C GLU A 40 -36.30 -2.48 -2.16
N ILE A 41 -37.15 -2.21 -1.16
CA ILE A 41 -38.58 -2.49 -1.24
C ILE A 41 -39.29 -1.35 -1.98
N LYS A 42 -40.07 -1.69 -3.01
CA LYS A 42 -40.85 -0.74 -3.81
C LYS A 42 -42.34 -1.06 -3.76
N SER A 43 -43.17 -0.03 -3.80
CA SER A 43 -44.63 -0.18 -3.83
C SER A 43 -45.12 -0.70 -5.18
N LEU A 44 -46.12 -1.60 -5.18
CA LEU A 44 -46.81 -2.05 -6.40
C LEU A 44 -47.76 -1.00 -7.01
N GLY A 45 -47.92 0.17 -6.38
CA GLY A 45 -48.77 1.24 -6.91
C GLY A 45 -50.25 0.84 -7.09
N GLY A 46 -50.74 -0.11 -6.29
CA GLY A 46 -52.11 -0.61 -6.34
C GLY A 46 -52.37 -1.75 -7.34
N ILE A 47 -51.34 -2.25 -8.03
CA ILE A 47 -51.45 -3.45 -8.88
C ILE A 47 -51.57 -4.68 -7.97
N LYS A 48 -52.70 -5.39 -8.08
CA LYS A 48 -52.91 -6.65 -7.34
C LYS A 48 -52.44 -7.83 -8.20
N VAL A 49 -51.31 -8.42 -7.82
CA VAL A 49 -50.76 -9.63 -8.46
C VAL A 49 -51.49 -10.87 -7.93
N ASN A 50 -51.55 -11.02 -6.61
CA ASN A 50 -52.42 -11.99 -5.94
C ASN A 50 -52.88 -11.42 -4.57
N LYS A 51 -53.44 -12.27 -3.70
CA LYS A 51 -53.93 -11.84 -2.38
C LYS A 51 -52.83 -11.61 -1.33
N THR A 52 -51.63 -12.13 -1.54
CA THR A 52 -50.55 -12.15 -0.55
C THR A 52 -49.39 -11.22 -0.93
N ILE A 53 -49.10 -11.06 -2.22
CA ILE A 53 -48.08 -10.17 -2.76
C ILE A 53 -48.52 -8.71 -2.61
N THR A 54 -47.71 -7.91 -1.92
CA THR A 54 -48.01 -6.51 -1.62
C THR A 54 -46.99 -5.54 -2.20
N HIS A 55 -45.75 -5.99 -2.45
CA HIS A 55 -44.62 -5.13 -2.82
C HIS A 55 -43.76 -5.75 -3.94
N LEU A 56 -42.80 -4.97 -4.42
CA LEU A 56 -41.64 -5.43 -5.19
C LEU A 56 -40.40 -5.33 -4.31
N PHE A 57 -39.44 -6.22 -4.53
CA PHE A 57 -38.09 -6.12 -3.97
C PHE A 57 -37.10 -6.18 -5.14
N GLU A 58 -36.24 -5.18 -5.26
CA GLU A 58 -35.20 -5.13 -6.30
C GLU A 58 -33.85 -5.23 -5.61
N ASN A 59 -33.07 -6.28 -5.91
CA ASN A 59 -31.75 -6.45 -5.31
C ASN A 59 -30.69 -5.56 -6.00
N ASP A 60 -29.49 -5.54 -5.43
CA ASP A 60 -28.28 -4.90 -5.95
C ASP A 60 -27.93 -5.26 -7.40
N ASP A 61 -28.17 -6.52 -7.80
CA ASP A 61 -28.01 -6.99 -9.19
C ASP A 61 -29.12 -6.50 -10.16
N GLY A 62 -30.14 -5.78 -9.66
CA GLY A 62 -31.29 -5.30 -10.44
C GLY A 62 -32.35 -6.38 -10.73
N VAL A 63 -32.30 -7.53 -10.04
CA VAL A 63 -33.31 -8.60 -10.12
C VAL A 63 -34.54 -8.23 -9.30
N ILE A 64 -35.72 -8.30 -9.92
CA ILE A 64 -36.99 -7.91 -9.30
C ILE A 64 -37.79 -9.14 -8.84
N TYR A 65 -38.11 -9.16 -7.55
CA TYR A 65 -38.98 -10.13 -6.88
C TYR A 65 -40.34 -9.52 -6.55
N TYR A 66 -41.39 -10.35 -6.54
CA TYR A 66 -42.64 -10.02 -5.86
C TYR A 66 -42.47 -10.27 -4.36
N ALA A 67 -42.72 -9.27 -3.52
CA ALA A 67 -42.43 -9.38 -2.09
C ALA A 67 -43.70 -9.35 -1.24
N TYR A 68 -43.66 -10.09 -0.13
CA TYR A 68 -44.59 -9.94 0.99
C TYR A 68 -43.93 -10.37 2.31
N SER A 69 -44.51 -9.91 3.42
CA SER A 69 -44.16 -10.37 4.76
C SER A 69 -45.42 -10.54 5.60
N ASP A 70 -45.47 -11.56 6.43
CA ASP A 70 -46.49 -11.74 7.47
C ASP A 70 -46.06 -11.14 8.82
N ARG A 71 -44.81 -10.67 8.93
CA ARG A 71 -44.18 -10.16 10.16
C ARG A 71 -43.94 -8.66 10.15
N TYR A 72 -43.59 -8.12 8.99
CA TYR A 72 -43.23 -6.71 8.82
C TYR A 72 -44.28 -5.99 7.99
N ASP A 73 -44.55 -4.74 8.34
CA ASP A 73 -45.33 -3.83 7.50
C ASP A 73 -44.41 -3.23 6.45
N LEU A 74 -44.47 -3.75 5.22
CA LEU A 74 -43.57 -3.32 4.14
C LEU A 74 -43.90 -1.93 3.58
N ASP A 75 -45.03 -1.33 4.00
CA ASP A 75 -45.36 0.07 3.74
C ASP A 75 -44.71 1.03 4.78
N ASP A 76 -44.03 0.50 5.81
CA ASP A 76 -43.33 1.33 6.81
C ASP A 76 -42.21 2.13 6.12
N PRO A 77 -42.15 3.46 6.32
CA PRO A 77 -41.06 4.30 5.78
C PRO A 77 -39.65 3.90 6.20
N GLU A 78 -39.48 3.07 7.23
CA GLU A 78 -38.19 2.48 7.60
C GLU A 78 -37.68 1.46 6.54
N TYR A 79 -38.60 0.85 5.77
CA TYR A 79 -38.27 -0.19 4.79
C TYR A 79 -38.58 0.23 3.36
N LEU A 80 -39.67 0.98 3.15
CA LEU A 80 -40.12 1.38 1.83
C LEU A 80 -39.20 2.44 1.23
N GLY A 81 -38.50 2.08 0.15
CA GLY A 81 -37.53 2.94 -0.53
C GLY A 81 -36.16 3.01 0.14
N SER A 82 -35.92 2.21 1.17
CA SER A 82 -34.62 2.07 1.83
C SER A 82 -33.92 0.80 1.35
N GLU A 83 -32.58 0.86 1.27
CA GLU A 83 -31.75 -0.32 1.07
C GLU A 83 -31.73 -1.15 2.36
N ILE A 84 -32.07 -2.42 2.25
CA ILE A 84 -32.20 -3.34 3.38
C ILE A 84 -31.58 -4.69 3.07
N GLU A 85 -31.13 -5.40 4.10
CA GLU A 85 -30.82 -6.84 4.00
C GLU A 85 -32.08 -7.63 4.41
N ALA A 86 -32.68 -8.33 3.45
CA ALA A 86 -33.86 -9.15 3.65
C ALA A 86 -33.51 -10.64 3.59
N TYR A 87 -33.84 -11.39 4.64
CA TYR A 87 -33.75 -12.85 4.66
C TYR A 87 -35.14 -13.47 4.59
N GLY A 88 -35.31 -14.47 3.71
CA GLY A 88 -36.63 -15.00 3.39
C GLY A 88 -36.63 -16.31 2.62
N VAL A 89 -37.77 -16.58 1.99
CA VAL A 89 -37.97 -17.73 1.09
C VAL A 89 -38.31 -17.22 -0.30
N VAL A 90 -37.46 -17.54 -1.27
CA VAL A 90 -37.72 -17.30 -2.69
C VAL A 90 -38.51 -18.49 -3.24
N MET A 91 -39.63 -18.20 -3.87
CA MET A 91 -40.57 -19.19 -4.40
C MET A 91 -40.83 -18.96 -5.88
N THR A 92 -40.92 -20.05 -6.63
CA THR A 92 -41.32 -20.02 -8.04
C THR A 92 -42.74 -20.58 -8.19
N PHE A 93 -43.49 -20.08 -9.16
CA PHE A 93 -44.84 -20.54 -9.49
C PHE A 93 -44.98 -20.64 -11.00
N ASP A 94 -45.71 -21.64 -11.49
CA ASP A 94 -45.90 -21.83 -12.94
C ASP A 94 -46.72 -20.69 -13.58
N ASP A 95 -47.60 -20.04 -12.81
CA ASP A 95 -48.53 -19.01 -13.27
C ASP A 95 -48.08 -17.56 -12.94
N ILE A 96 -46.89 -17.36 -12.36
CA ILE A 96 -46.36 -16.04 -11.99
C ILE A 96 -45.02 -15.82 -12.72
N ASP A 97 -44.88 -14.67 -13.38
CA ASP A 97 -43.74 -14.33 -14.24
C ASP A 97 -42.48 -13.89 -13.48
N LYS A 98 -42.58 -13.68 -12.16
CA LYS A 98 -41.47 -13.34 -11.27
C LYS A 98 -41.48 -14.22 -10.03
N ASN A 99 -40.29 -14.43 -9.48
CA ASN A 99 -40.14 -15.11 -8.21
C ASN A 99 -40.81 -14.32 -7.09
N VAL A 100 -41.38 -15.03 -6.11
CA VAL A 100 -42.00 -14.44 -4.94
C VAL A 100 -41.07 -14.60 -3.74
N PHE A 101 -40.69 -13.49 -3.12
CA PHE A 101 -39.84 -13.45 -1.94
C PHE A 101 -40.68 -13.19 -0.69
N GLU A 102 -40.84 -14.23 0.14
CA GLU A 102 -41.44 -14.12 1.47
C GLU A 102 -40.39 -13.63 2.47
N ILE A 103 -40.44 -12.34 2.79
CA ILE A 103 -39.49 -11.70 3.72
C ILE A 103 -39.83 -12.09 5.14
N ARG A 104 -38.88 -12.75 5.82
CA ARG A 104 -39.04 -13.27 7.19
C ARG A 104 -38.24 -12.50 8.23
N ARG A 105 -37.19 -11.79 7.82
CA ARG A 105 -36.37 -10.90 8.62
C ARG A 105 -35.88 -9.75 7.73
N ILE A 106 -35.97 -8.54 8.26
CA ILE A 106 -35.32 -7.35 7.72
C ILE A 106 -34.25 -6.92 8.73
N SER A 107 -33.06 -6.61 8.24
CA SER A 107 -32.00 -5.93 8.99
C SER A 107 -31.49 -4.75 8.18
N GLU A 108 -30.91 -3.76 8.87
CA GLU A 108 -30.06 -2.78 8.21
C GLU A 108 -28.97 -3.56 7.45
N PRO A 109 -28.68 -3.21 6.18
CA PRO A 109 -27.60 -3.84 5.47
C PRO A 109 -26.37 -3.63 6.34
N THR A 110 -25.72 -4.74 6.72
CA THR A 110 -24.39 -4.61 7.26
C THR A 110 -23.63 -3.94 6.12
N GLU A 111 -23.26 -2.66 6.26
CA GLU A 111 -22.34 -2.03 5.31
C GLU A 111 -21.23 -3.06 5.18
N THR A 112 -21.18 -3.71 4.03
CA THR A 112 -20.03 -4.53 3.71
C THR A 112 -19.00 -3.45 3.53
N THR A 113 -18.37 -3.06 4.62
CA THR A 113 -17.14 -2.32 4.59
C THR A 113 -16.29 -3.26 3.77
N GLU A 114 -16.20 -3.00 2.46
CA GLU A 114 -15.17 -3.60 1.63
C GLU A 114 -13.95 -3.53 2.51
N GLU A 115 -13.42 -4.70 2.92
CA GLU A 115 -12.34 -4.73 3.89
C GLU A 115 -11.26 -3.83 3.31
N GLU A 116 -11.18 -2.58 3.81
CA GLU A 116 -10.36 -1.54 3.20
C GLU A 116 -8.98 -2.16 3.14
N GLU A 117 -8.53 -2.46 1.92
CA GLU A 117 -7.35 -3.28 1.76
C GLU A 117 -6.22 -2.50 2.42
N VAL A 118 -5.73 -3.00 3.56
CA VAL A 118 -4.85 -2.20 4.41
C VAL A 118 -3.58 -1.96 3.63
N VAL A 119 -3.43 -0.74 3.11
CA VAL A 119 -2.29 -0.36 2.29
C VAL A 119 -1.04 -0.32 3.17
N THR A 120 -0.16 -1.29 2.97
CA THR A 120 1.13 -1.38 3.67
C THR A 120 2.25 -0.84 2.79
N GLN A 121 3.43 -0.58 3.37
CA GLN A 121 4.62 -0.23 2.58
C GLN A 121 5.42 -1.50 2.26
N VAL A 122 5.84 -1.65 1.01
CA VAL A 122 6.67 -2.75 0.52
C VAL A 122 8.04 -2.19 0.15
N THR A 123 9.10 -2.73 0.75
CA THR A 123 10.48 -2.39 0.38
C THR A 123 10.93 -3.26 -0.79
N TYR A 124 11.50 -2.61 -1.80
CA TYR A 124 12.01 -3.23 -3.01
C TYR A 124 13.46 -2.84 -3.25
N LYS A 125 14.27 -3.85 -3.58
CA LYS A 125 15.70 -3.74 -3.90
C LYS A 125 15.91 -4.12 -5.35
N ASN A 126 16.59 -3.26 -6.11
CA ASN A 126 17.05 -3.57 -7.46
C ASN A 126 18.58 -3.41 -7.52
N SER A 127 19.29 -4.54 -7.46
CA SER A 127 20.76 -4.54 -7.46
C SER A 127 21.36 -4.11 -8.80
N SER A 128 20.72 -4.44 -9.95
CA SER A 128 21.27 -4.07 -11.26
C SER A 128 21.23 -2.56 -11.52
N LEU A 129 20.15 -1.90 -11.06
CA LEU A 129 20.01 -0.45 -11.11
C LEU A 129 20.67 0.25 -9.92
N GLY A 130 21.03 -0.49 -8.87
CA GLY A 130 21.77 0.01 -7.72
C GLY A 130 20.95 0.85 -6.76
N PHE A 131 19.71 0.44 -6.42
CA PHE A 131 18.90 1.16 -5.44
C PHE A 131 17.97 0.28 -4.60
N THR A 132 17.47 0.85 -3.50
CA THR A 132 16.29 0.37 -2.76
C THR A 132 15.27 1.48 -2.61
N ILE A 133 13.99 1.15 -2.59
CA ILE A 133 12.89 2.09 -2.36
C ILE A 133 11.75 1.40 -1.62
N SER A 134 10.92 2.14 -0.89
CA SER A 134 9.65 1.63 -0.35
C SER A 134 8.48 2.28 -1.06
N TYR A 135 7.43 1.50 -1.38
CA TYR A 135 6.24 1.97 -2.08
C TYR A 135 4.98 1.25 -1.56
N PRO A 136 3.76 1.79 -1.78
CA PRO A 136 2.53 1.19 -1.27
C PRO A 136 2.22 -0.19 -1.88
N SER A 137 1.69 -1.11 -1.08
CA SER A 137 1.42 -2.50 -1.48
C SER A 137 0.37 -2.65 -2.57
N ASN A 138 -0.50 -1.65 -2.74
CA ASN A 138 -1.52 -1.62 -3.78
C ASN A 138 -1.03 -0.99 -5.09
N TRP A 139 0.25 -0.63 -5.21
CA TRP A 139 0.85 -0.17 -6.48
C TRP A 139 1.41 -1.35 -7.27
N GLU A 140 1.17 -1.35 -8.57
CA GLU A 140 1.69 -2.37 -9.49
C GLU A 140 3.14 -2.05 -9.87
N LYS A 141 4.04 -3.02 -9.69
CA LYS A 141 5.45 -2.91 -10.09
C LYS A 141 5.71 -3.67 -11.38
N THR A 142 6.31 -3.00 -12.37
CA THR A 142 6.85 -3.60 -13.59
C THR A 142 8.35 -3.33 -13.71
N GLU A 143 9.14 -4.37 -13.95
CA GLU A 143 10.58 -4.27 -14.20
C GLU A 143 10.88 -4.26 -15.70
N LEU A 144 11.78 -3.37 -16.11
CA LEU A 144 12.31 -3.23 -17.46
C LEU A 144 13.85 -3.36 -17.39
N PRO A 145 14.55 -3.59 -18.51
CA PRO A 145 16.00 -3.80 -18.49
C PRO A 145 16.79 -2.71 -17.74
N ASP A 146 16.45 -1.44 -17.99
CA ASP A 146 17.17 -0.28 -17.43
C ASP A 146 16.28 0.59 -16.52
N SER A 147 15.08 0.10 -16.15
CA SER A 147 14.16 0.87 -15.32
C SER A 147 13.14 0.03 -14.56
N VAL A 148 12.51 0.65 -13.56
CA VAL A 148 11.38 0.10 -12.81
C VAL A 148 10.25 1.10 -12.88
N LYS A 149 9.04 0.61 -13.16
CA LYS A 149 7.81 1.39 -13.18
C LYS A 149 6.90 0.95 -12.05
N LEU A 150 6.41 1.90 -11.25
CA LEU A 150 5.46 1.70 -10.16
C LEU A 150 4.18 2.47 -10.51
N VAL A 151 3.05 1.79 -10.62
CA VAL A 151 1.77 2.37 -11.07
C VAL A 151 0.78 2.37 -9.91
N ALA A 152 0.21 3.54 -9.61
CA ALA A 152 -0.82 3.69 -8.59
C ALA A 152 -2.12 2.97 -9.02
N PRO A 153 -2.96 2.54 -8.07
CA PRO A 153 -4.29 2.05 -8.42
C PRO A 153 -5.11 3.16 -9.10
N LEU A 154 -5.97 2.77 -10.04
CA LEU A 154 -6.93 3.69 -10.64
C LEU A 154 -7.95 4.11 -9.57
N VAL A 155 -8.20 5.41 -9.46
CA VAL A 155 -9.34 5.90 -8.69
C VAL A 155 -10.58 5.67 -9.55
N GLU A 156 -11.44 4.76 -9.13
CA GLU A 156 -12.74 4.51 -9.75
C GLU A 156 -13.68 5.70 -9.47
N ASP A 157 -13.44 6.84 -10.13
CA ASP A 157 -14.41 7.91 -10.17
C ASP A 157 -15.44 7.62 -11.28
N GLU A 158 -16.72 7.71 -10.94
CA GLU A 158 -17.90 7.32 -11.76
C GLU A 158 -18.04 8.04 -13.12
N SER A 159 -17.14 8.96 -13.47
CA SER A 159 -17.14 9.60 -14.78
C SER A 159 -16.21 8.87 -15.75
N GLU A 160 -16.75 8.44 -16.89
CA GLU A 160 -16.07 7.74 -18.00
C GLU A 160 -14.88 8.49 -18.65
N SER A 161 -14.18 9.39 -17.95
CA SER A 161 -12.94 9.98 -18.46
C SER A 161 -11.82 8.95 -18.44
N GLU A 162 -10.99 8.97 -19.49
CA GLU A 162 -9.78 8.16 -19.65
C GLU A 162 -8.71 8.57 -18.62
N ASN A 163 -9.00 8.40 -17.33
CA ASN A 163 -8.07 8.70 -16.25
C ASN A 163 -6.98 7.63 -16.27
N ALA A 164 -5.80 8.02 -16.75
CA ALA A 164 -4.61 7.20 -16.60
C ALA A 164 -4.09 7.32 -15.16
N ALA A 165 -3.67 6.19 -14.58
CA ALA A 165 -3.09 6.16 -13.24
C ALA A 165 -1.78 6.93 -13.17
N ASP A 166 -1.51 7.51 -12.00
CA ASP A 166 -0.19 8.06 -11.67
C ASP A 166 0.86 6.95 -11.68
N TYR A 167 2.09 7.31 -12.03
CA TYR A 167 3.18 6.35 -11.96
C TYR A 167 4.53 7.00 -11.68
N VAL A 168 5.41 6.20 -11.09
CA VAL A 168 6.81 6.53 -10.84
C VAL A 168 7.69 5.67 -11.74
N ILE A 169 8.66 6.28 -12.41
CA ILE A 169 9.74 5.60 -13.13
C ILE A 169 11.04 5.84 -12.40
N ILE A 170 11.81 4.77 -12.18
CA ILE A 170 13.18 4.82 -11.70
C ILE A 170 14.06 4.20 -12.79
N ALA A 171 14.94 4.97 -13.42
CA ALA A 171 15.75 4.52 -14.55
C ALA A 171 17.22 4.83 -14.36
N LYS A 172 18.11 3.92 -14.81
CA LYS A 172 19.55 4.17 -14.85
C LYS A 172 19.93 4.69 -16.23
N MET A 173 20.77 5.71 -16.26
CA MET A 173 21.25 6.34 -17.49
C MET A 173 22.77 6.35 -17.53
N ASP A 174 23.31 5.90 -18.65
CA ASP A 174 24.72 6.14 -18.98
C ASP A 174 24.88 7.59 -19.44
N ALA A 175 25.26 8.44 -18.49
CA ALA A 175 25.38 9.86 -18.69
C ALA A 175 26.80 10.28 -19.13
N GLY A 176 27.78 9.37 -19.05
CA GLY A 176 29.17 9.65 -19.37
C GLY A 176 29.74 10.87 -18.65
N LEU A 177 29.34 11.09 -17.40
CA LEU A 177 29.77 12.27 -16.64
C LEU A 177 31.29 12.20 -16.40
N GLU A 178 32.01 13.30 -16.65
CA GLU A 178 33.48 13.34 -16.73
C GLU A 178 34.18 13.56 -15.38
N MET A 179 33.42 13.82 -14.32
CA MET A 179 33.96 14.37 -13.07
C MET A 179 34.76 13.41 -12.17
N THR A 180 35.55 14.03 -11.29
CA THR A 180 36.53 13.45 -10.36
C THR A 180 36.13 13.70 -8.90
N SER A 181 36.89 13.17 -7.94
CA SER A 181 36.63 13.34 -6.49
C SER A 181 36.71 14.78 -5.97
N ASP A 182 37.21 15.72 -6.77
CA ASP A 182 37.53 17.09 -6.34
C ASP A 182 36.43 18.12 -6.71
N ASP A 183 35.38 17.70 -7.43
CA ASP A 183 34.35 18.61 -7.93
C ASP A 183 33.34 19.03 -6.85
N THR A 184 32.91 20.29 -6.90
CA THR A 184 31.89 20.80 -5.96
C THR A 184 30.48 20.32 -6.35
N ILE A 185 29.53 20.35 -5.41
CA ILE A 185 28.11 20.03 -5.69
C ILE A 185 27.56 20.94 -6.79
N ASP A 186 27.96 22.22 -6.83
CA ASP A 186 27.49 23.17 -7.85
C ASP A 186 28.05 22.87 -9.25
N ASP A 187 29.32 22.45 -9.32
CA ASP A 187 29.94 22.00 -10.57
C ASP A 187 29.20 20.76 -11.07
N ARG A 188 28.94 19.79 -10.19
CA ARG A 188 28.19 18.59 -10.56
C ARG A 188 26.77 18.90 -11.01
N ALA A 189 26.05 19.71 -10.25
CA ALA A 189 24.70 20.12 -10.63
C ALA A 189 24.70 20.82 -12.00
N SER A 190 25.75 21.58 -12.32
CA SER A 190 25.91 22.22 -13.63
C SER A 190 26.14 21.20 -14.75
N GLU A 191 26.96 20.18 -14.51
CA GLU A 191 27.18 19.06 -15.44
C GLU A 191 25.87 18.30 -15.72
N ILE A 192 25.14 17.92 -14.67
CA ILE A 192 23.84 17.24 -14.78
C ILE A 192 22.86 18.09 -15.60
N ARG A 193 22.75 19.40 -15.31
CA ARG A 193 21.88 20.30 -16.08
C ARG A 193 22.28 20.37 -17.55
N ASN A 194 23.57 20.33 -17.87
CA ASN A 194 24.04 20.33 -19.25
C ASN A 194 23.67 19.02 -19.95
N TYR A 195 23.91 17.87 -19.30
CA TYR A 195 23.46 16.57 -19.80
C TYR A 195 21.96 16.54 -20.07
N VAL A 196 21.13 16.98 -19.10
CA VAL A 196 19.67 17.02 -19.24
C VAL A 196 19.26 17.93 -20.39
N ARG A 197 19.83 19.14 -20.51
CA ARG A 197 19.51 20.05 -21.63
C ARG A 197 19.87 19.48 -23.01
N SER A 198 20.87 18.60 -23.08
CA SER A 198 21.29 17.99 -24.35
C SER A 198 20.48 16.75 -24.74
N ASN A 199 19.84 16.08 -23.77
CA ASN A 199 19.13 14.82 -24.00
C ASN A 199 17.60 14.92 -23.81
N TYR A 200 17.10 15.96 -23.14
CA TYR A 200 15.70 16.14 -22.79
C TYR A 200 15.18 17.50 -23.28
N ASP A 201 14.81 17.57 -24.56
CA ASP A 201 14.33 18.81 -25.20
C ASP A 201 13.16 19.46 -24.45
N TYR A 202 12.25 18.64 -23.90
CA TYR A 202 11.07 19.13 -23.17
C TYR A 202 11.40 19.74 -21.80
N LEU A 203 12.61 19.51 -21.28
CA LEU A 203 13.09 20.11 -20.03
C LEU A 203 13.87 21.43 -20.25
N ILE A 204 14.08 21.84 -21.50
CA ILE A 204 14.76 23.10 -21.81
C ILE A 204 13.89 24.27 -21.33
N GLY A 205 14.46 25.09 -20.44
CA GLY A 205 13.78 26.25 -19.86
C GLY A 205 12.82 25.92 -18.71
N VAL A 206 12.67 24.64 -18.36
CA VAL A 206 11.95 24.23 -17.15
C VAL A 206 12.75 24.64 -15.92
N SER A 207 12.04 25.10 -14.89
CA SER A 207 12.64 25.45 -13.60
C SER A 207 13.30 24.22 -13.00
N ASN A 208 14.54 24.39 -12.56
CA ASN A 208 15.29 23.36 -11.86
C ASN A 208 15.96 23.93 -10.63
N GLU A 209 16.13 23.09 -9.62
CA GLU A 209 16.77 23.44 -8.36
C GLU A 209 17.63 22.28 -7.84
N LEU A 210 18.59 22.60 -6.98
CA LEU A 210 19.31 21.59 -6.23
C LEU A 210 18.36 21.03 -5.15
N SER A 211 18.32 19.72 -5.02
CA SER A 211 17.47 19.01 -4.06
C SER A 211 18.24 17.83 -3.46
N TYR A 212 17.61 17.11 -2.53
CA TYR A 212 18.17 15.94 -1.88
C TYR A 212 17.12 14.83 -1.82
N VAL A 213 17.57 13.60 -2.07
CA VAL A 213 16.71 12.42 -2.09
C VAL A 213 17.27 11.33 -1.17
N GLY A 214 16.37 10.52 -0.65
CA GLY A 214 16.70 9.32 0.09
C GLY A 214 17.18 9.54 1.52
N VAL A 215 17.33 8.43 2.24
CA VAL A 215 17.77 8.38 3.64
C VAL A 215 19.20 8.92 3.81
N ASP A 216 20.03 8.74 2.78
CA ASP A 216 21.44 9.16 2.76
C ASP A 216 21.62 10.61 2.28
N HIS A 217 20.53 11.37 2.07
CA HIS A 217 20.57 12.76 1.59
C HIS A 217 21.43 12.93 0.33
N GLN A 218 21.21 12.07 -0.66
CA GLN A 218 21.92 12.14 -1.93
C GLN A 218 21.48 13.39 -2.67
N PHE A 219 22.42 14.25 -3.08
CA PHE A 219 22.05 15.43 -3.83
C PHE A 219 21.49 15.04 -5.21
N ALA A 220 20.57 15.86 -5.71
CA ALA A 220 19.93 15.66 -6.99
C ALA A 220 19.64 17.01 -7.66
N VAL A 221 19.44 17.00 -8.97
CA VAL A 221 18.84 18.14 -9.68
C VAL A 221 17.37 17.81 -9.93
N GLN A 222 16.50 18.62 -9.34
CA GLN A 222 15.04 18.47 -9.48
C GLN A 222 14.53 19.37 -10.61
N TYR A 223 13.64 18.83 -11.44
CA TYR A 223 12.87 19.55 -12.45
C TYR A 223 11.37 19.45 -12.12
N LYS A 224 10.67 20.57 -12.18
CA LYS A 224 9.21 20.65 -11.98
C LYS A 224 8.55 21.02 -13.30
N VAL A 225 7.93 20.05 -13.96
CA VAL A 225 7.34 20.22 -15.29
C VAL A 225 5.90 20.73 -15.14
N LEU A 226 5.40 21.42 -16.17
CA LEU A 226 3.99 21.82 -16.24
C LEU A 226 3.11 20.56 -16.31
N GLY A 227 2.08 20.48 -15.45
CA GLY A 227 1.20 19.30 -15.35
C GLY A 227 1.36 18.51 -14.04
N GLY A 228 2.36 18.85 -13.22
CA GLY A 228 2.58 18.19 -11.92
C GLY A 228 3.70 17.15 -11.93
N ASP A 229 4.20 16.77 -13.11
CA ASP A 229 5.33 15.85 -13.22
C ASP A 229 6.57 16.43 -12.53
N THR A 230 7.25 15.56 -11.79
CA THR A 230 8.46 15.92 -11.04
C THR A 230 9.55 14.91 -11.31
N ILE A 231 10.72 15.38 -11.71
CA ILE A 231 11.85 14.55 -12.13
C ILE A 231 13.07 14.89 -11.30
N TYR A 232 13.74 13.87 -10.77
CA TYR A 232 15.01 13.98 -10.04
C TYR A 232 16.11 13.25 -10.78
N PHE A 233 17.26 13.90 -10.93
CA PHE A 233 18.49 13.31 -11.48
C PHE A 233 19.52 13.16 -10.36
N VAL A 234 19.79 11.93 -9.95
CA VAL A 234 20.72 11.57 -8.86
C VAL A 234 22.01 11.01 -9.47
N PRO A 235 23.19 11.60 -9.22
CA PRO A 235 24.43 11.10 -9.79
C PRO A 235 24.95 9.84 -9.10
N THR A 236 25.44 8.90 -9.90
CA THR A 236 26.01 7.62 -9.46
C THR A 236 27.30 7.30 -10.24
N GLY A 237 28.44 7.83 -9.78
CA GLY A 237 29.70 7.69 -10.53
C GLY A 237 29.62 8.41 -11.88
N THR A 238 29.86 7.76 -13.01
CA THR A 238 29.68 8.37 -14.35
C THR A 238 28.23 8.35 -14.84
N ASN A 239 27.33 7.70 -14.11
CA ASN A 239 25.94 7.49 -14.48
C ASN A 239 24.99 8.43 -13.72
N LEU A 240 23.71 8.39 -14.11
CA LEU A 240 22.61 9.03 -13.41
C LEU A 240 21.51 8.00 -13.09
N ILE A 241 20.81 8.19 -11.98
CA ILE A 241 19.50 7.62 -11.73
C ILE A 241 18.46 8.72 -11.94
N GLU A 242 17.52 8.47 -12.83
CA GLU A 242 16.29 9.25 -13.00
C GLU A 242 15.23 8.71 -12.04
N ILE A 243 14.57 9.59 -11.28
CA ILE A 243 13.37 9.27 -10.51
C ILE A 243 12.28 10.26 -10.92
N SER A 244 11.30 9.77 -11.68
CA SER A 244 10.27 10.59 -12.32
C SER A 244 8.89 10.20 -11.86
N PHE A 245 8.11 11.15 -11.35
CA PHE A 245 6.68 11.01 -11.09
C PHE A 245 5.90 11.66 -12.22
N TYR A 246 4.96 10.92 -12.79
CA TYR A 246 4.09 11.34 -13.87
C TYR A 246 2.63 11.32 -13.44
N HIS A 247 1.92 12.42 -13.71
CA HIS A 247 0.48 12.58 -13.50
C HIS A 247 -0.21 12.77 -14.85
N PRO A 248 -0.58 11.68 -15.55
CA PRO A 248 -1.14 11.77 -16.90
C PRO A 248 -2.57 12.31 -16.95
N GLY A 249 -3.24 12.52 -15.80
CA GLY A 249 -4.58 13.07 -15.71
C GLY A 249 -4.63 14.59 -15.94
N GLU A 250 -5.74 15.08 -16.52
CA GLU A 250 -6.04 16.52 -16.55
C GLU A 250 -6.52 17.07 -15.18
N SER A 251 -6.68 16.18 -14.19
CA SER A 251 -7.03 16.57 -12.84
C SER A 251 -5.95 17.46 -12.25
N THR A 252 -6.37 18.56 -11.62
CA THR A 252 -5.43 19.39 -10.85
C THR A 252 -5.10 18.78 -9.48
N GLU A 253 -5.82 17.72 -9.08
CA GLU A 253 -5.61 17.04 -7.81
C GLU A 253 -4.55 15.94 -8.00
N VAL A 254 -3.32 16.26 -7.61
CA VAL A 254 -2.22 15.30 -7.62
C VAL A 254 -2.35 14.42 -6.37
N THR A 255 -3.18 13.40 -6.46
CA THR A 255 -3.55 12.52 -5.32
C THR A 255 -2.35 11.77 -4.75
N ASN A 256 -1.37 11.42 -5.59
CA ASN A 256 -0.22 10.61 -5.19
C ASN A 256 1.09 11.38 -4.97
N LEU A 257 1.08 12.72 -4.98
CA LEU A 257 2.33 13.49 -4.80
C LEU A 257 2.96 13.28 -3.42
N ASN A 258 2.13 13.20 -2.38
CA ASN A 258 2.60 12.92 -1.02
C ASN A 258 3.19 11.51 -0.93
N THR A 259 2.54 10.54 -1.55
CA THR A 259 3.04 9.16 -1.67
C THR A 259 4.40 9.14 -2.35
N PHE A 260 4.56 9.83 -3.47
CA PHE A 260 5.84 9.97 -4.15
C PHE A 260 6.92 10.63 -3.28
N ALA A 261 6.57 11.65 -2.50
CA ALA A 261 7.50 12.28 -1.57
C ALA A 261 7.98 11.30 -0.47
N GLU A 262 7.11 10.43 0.04
CA GLU A 262 7.51 9.37 0.97
C GLU A 262 8.39 8.31 0.32
N MET A 263 8.10 7.92 -0.92
CA MET A 263 8.96 7.03 -1.71
C MET A 263 10.36 7.63 -1.89
N LEU A 264 10.46 8.92 -2.22
CA LEU A 264 11.74 9.63 -2.35
C LEU A 264 12.51 9.69 -1.04
N LYS A 265 11.85 9.88 0.11
CA LYS A 265 12.51 9.85 1.44
C LYS A 265 13.07 8.45 1.76
N ALA A 266 12.36 7.40 1.36
CA ALA A 266 12.76 6.01 1.57
C ALA A 266 13.80 5.49 0.55
N PHE A 267 14.11 6.27 -0.48
CA PHE A 267 15.09 5.90 -1.50
C PHE A 267 16.49 5.73 -0.90
N ARG A 268 17.26 4.77 -1.40
CA ARG A 268 18.67 4.57 -1.05
C ARG A 268 19.43 4.11 -2.29
N LEU A 269 20.62 4.65 -2.50
CA LEU A 269 21.54 4.09 -3.48
C LEU A 269 22.24 2.88 -2.86
N LEU A 270 22.36 1.81 -3.64
CA LEU A 270 23.21 0.69 -3.29
C LEU A 270 24.66 1.01 -3.69
N PRO A 271 25.66 0.46 -2.97
CA PRO A 271 27.02 0.45 -3.46
C PRO A 271 27.06 -0.17 -4.86
N VAL A 272 27.81 0.43 -5.78
CA VAL A 272 28.16 -0.24 -7.03
C VAL A 272 29.35 -1.12 -6.71
N ASP A 273 29.16 -2.44 -6.73
CA ASP A 273 30.25 -3.38 -6.54
C ASP A 273 31.22 -3.22 -7.71
N GLN A 274 32.31 -2.49 -7.46
CA GLN A 274 33.30 -2.17 -8.48
C GLN A 274 34.12 -3.38 -8.95
N ASP A 275 33.88 -4.58 -8.37
CA ASP A 275 34.69 -5.77 -8.60
C ASP A 275 33.95 -6.96 -9.22
N GLN A 276 32.68 -6.82 -9.66
CA GLN A 276 32.13 -7.77 -10.64
C GLN A 276 32.58 -7.36 -12.04
N SER A 277 33.89 -7.47 -12.30
CA SER A 277 34.36 -7.58 -13.68
C SER A 277 33.69 -8.81 -14.25
N GLU A 278 32.85 -8.62 -15.26
CA GLU A 278 32.37 -9.68 -16.15
C GLU A 278 33.60 -10.36 -16.77
N GLU A 279 34.19 -11.31 -16.05
CA GLU A 279 34.94 -12.38 -16.69
C GLU A 279 33.89 -13.19 -17.45
N ASP A 280 33.68 -12.78 -18.71
CA ASP A 280 33.12 -13.61 -19.76
C ASP A 280 33.92 -14.92 -19.80
N ASP A 281 33.46 -15.90 -19.03
CA ASP A 281 33.84 -17.29 -19.19
C ASP A 281 33.33 -17.73 -20.58
N GLU A 282 34.18 -17.53 -21.59
CA GLU A 282 34.10 -18.23 -22.86
C GLU A 282 34.05 -19.74 -22.56
N VAL A 283 32.84 -20.29 -22.63
CA VAL A 283 32.57 -21.72 -22.57
C VAL A 283 33.29 -22.41 -23.73
N SER A 284 34.54 -22.78 -23.50
CA SER A 284 35.27 -23.73 -24.34
C SER A 284 34.74 -25.12 -24.03
N ASN A 285 34.07 -25.68 -25.02
CA ASN A 285 33.42 -26.98 -25.00
C ASN A 285 34.48 -28.06 -25.24
N GLU A 286 35.07 -28.63 -24.20
CA GLU A 286 35.76 -29.92 -24.30
C GLU A 286 35.37 -30.87 -23.17
N SER A 287 34.99 -32.08 -23.59
CA SER A 287 34.57 -33.20 -22.78
C SER A 287 35.74 -33.83 -22.01
N ASP A 288 35.43 -34.33 -20.82
CA ASP A 288 35.56 -35.75 -20.43
C ASP A 288 36.24 -36.01 -19.07
N SER A 289 35.62 -36.96 -18.36
CA SER A 289 36.10 -37.75 -17.22
C SER A 289 36.13 -37.13 -15.82
N THR A 290 35.02 -37.36 -15.13
CA THR A 290 34.90 -37.98 -13.80
C THR A 290 36.17 -38.11 -12.94
N GLN A 291 36.26 -37.31 -11.87
CA GLN A 291 36.75 -37.79 -10.59
C GLN A 291 36.03 -37.10 -9.43
N GLN A 292 35.33 -37.94 -8.66
CA GLN A 292 34.61 -37.64 -7.44
C GLN A 292 35.59 -37.12 -6.37
N ASN A 293 35.52 -35.82 -6.05
CA ASN A 293 36.12 -35.27 -4.85
C ASN A 293 34.97 -34.77 -3.96
N ILE A 294 34.88 -35.33 -2.76
CA ILE A 294 33.88 -34.97 -1.76
C ILE A 294 34.38 -33.67 -1.13
N GLU A 295 33.91 -32.55 -1.67
CA GLU A 295 34.14 -31.22 -1.14
C GLU A 295 33.13 -30.97 -0.02
N HIS A 296 33.66 -30.50 1.10
CA HIS A 296 32.92 -30.28 2.32
C HIS A 296 32.01 -29.06 2.09
N GLU A 297 30.71 -29.31 1.94
CA GLU A 297 29.67 -28.29 1.89
C GLU A 297 29.67 -27.54 3.23
N GLU A 298 30.42 -26.44 3.26
CA GLU A 298 30.40 -25.47 4.35
C GLU A 298 29.04 -24.79 4.24
N VAL A 299 28.09 -25.28 5.04
CA VAL A 299 26.76 -24.67 5.14
C VAL A 299 26.96 -23.25 5.64
N GLU A 300 26.84 -22.28 4.74
CA GLU A 300 26.69 -20.86 5.07
C GLU A 300 25.46 -20.73 5.97
N ILE A 301 25.71 -20.65 7.27
CA ILE A 301 24.67 -20.34 8.24
C ILE A 301 24.43 -18.84 8.07
N VAL A 302 23.53 -18.48 7.15
CA VAL A 302 22.96 -17.13 7.06
C VAL A 302 22.29 -16.86 8.41
N SER A 303 23.03 -16.20 9.30
CA SER A 303 22.58 -15.84 10.63
C SER A 303 21.56 -14.73 10.46
N THR A 304 20.29 -15.09 10.25
CA THR A 304 19.18 -14.14 10.28
C THR A 304 19.07 -13.59 11.70
N GLN A 305 19.75 -12.46 11.95
CA GLN A 305 19.70 -11.78 13.23
C GLN A 305 18.25 -11.28 13.41
N VAL A 306 17.58 -11.76 14.45
CA VAL A 306 16.21 -11.37 14.74
C VAL A 306 16.22 -9.92 15.18
N VAL A 307 15.76 -9.01 14.32
CA VAL A 307 15.62 -7.59 14.65
C VAL A 307 14.56 -7.45 15.76
N PRO A 308 14.91 -6.96 16.97
CA PRO A 308 13.93 -6.73 18.02
C PRO A 308 12.89 -5.70 17.60
N SER A 309 11.64 -5.91 18.01
CA SER A 309 10.55 -4.95 17.75
C SER A 309 10.91 -3.56 18.28
N GLY A 310 10.74 -2.52 17.45
CA GLY A 310 11.05 -1.13 17.80
C GLY A 310 12.49 -0.69 17.53
N PHE A 311 13.30 -1.55 16.91
CA PHE A 311 14.62 -1.20 16.39
C PHE A 311 14.61 -1.26 14.86
N ARG A 312 15.53 -0.52 14.24
CA ARG A 312 15.84 -0.59 12.82
C ARG A 312 17.35 -0.73 12.64
N GLU A 313 17.75 -1.30 11.52
CA GLU A 313 19.15 -1.48 11.17
C GLU A 313 19.74 -0.20 10.56
N PHE A 314 20.99 0.11 10.94
CA PHE A 314 21.84 1.11 10.34
C PHE A 314 23.12 0.43 9.86
N GLU A 315 23.53 0.73 8.63
CA GLU A 315 24.78 0.26 8.05
C GLU A 315 25.71 1.43 7.77
N SER A 316 26.92 1.34 8.29
CA SER A 316 27.98 2.29 8.00
C SER A 316 28.93 1.73 6.95
N ASN A 317 28.79 2.20 5.71
CA ASN A 317 29.71 1.85 4.63
C ASN A 317 31.16 2.34 4.87
N PRO A 318 31.41 3.59 5.32
CA PRO A 318 32.78 4.07 5.56
C PRO A 318 33.51 3.28 6.64
N TYR A 319 32.76 2.74 7.61
CA TYR A 319 33.33 2.05 8.77
C TYR A 319 32.98 0.55 8.83
N LYS A 320 32.37 0.00 7.78
CA LYS A 320 32.11 -1.43 7.54
C LYS A 320 31.51 -2.15 8.75
N PHE A 321 30.42 -1.62 9.28
CA PHE A 321 29.66 -2.25 10.36
C PHE A 321 28.15 -1.99 10.19
N SER A 322 27.33 -2.90 10.72
CA SER A 322 25.91 -2.66 10.95
C SER A 322 25.61 -2.63 12.45
N ILE A 323 24.54 -1.95 12.82
CA ILE A 323 24.07 -1.78 14.21
C ILE A 323 22.55 -1.60 14.21
N LEU A 324 21.88 -2.06 15.24
CA LEU A 324 20.47 -1.77 15.49
C LEU A 324 20.33 -0.56 16.40
N TYR A 325 19.36 0.31 16.13
CA TYR A 325 19.01 1.47 16.95
C TYR A 325 17.50 1.70 16.97
N PRO A 326 16.94 2.46 17.94
CA PRO A 326 15.50 2.66 18.02
C PRO A 326 14.90 3.21 16.73
N SER A 327 13.81 2.62 16.26
CA SER A 327 13.23 2.92 14.93
C SER A 327 12.69 4.34 14.82
N SER A 328 12.33 4.98 15.93
CA SER A 328 11.85 6.36 15.99
C SER A 328 12.96 7.41 16.10
N TRP A 329 14.23 7.00 16.21
CA TRP A 329 15.36 7.92 16.42
C TRP A 329 16.00 8.34 15.10
N TYR A 330 16.61 9.52 15.10
CA TYR A 330 17.42 10.08 14.02
C TYR A 330 18.91 9.80 14.29
N PHE A 331 19.71 9.79 13.23
CA PHE A 331 21.16 9.69 13.33
C PHE A 331 21.85 10.71 12.42
N SER A 332 23.06 11.12 12.78
CA SER A 332 23.91 11.98 11.97
C SER A 332 25.36 11.48 12.01
N GLY A 333 26.02 11.48 10.85
CA GLY A 333 27.39 11.02 10.70
C GLY A 333 28.41 12.14 10.98
N GLY A 334 29.41 11.85 11.80
CA GLY A 334 30.53 12.74 12.08
C GLY A 334 31.88 12.14 11.67
N SER A 335 32.96 12.91 11.88
CA SER A 335 34.31 12.55 11.45
C SER A 335 34.89 11.28 12.10
N ASN A 336 34.33 10.81 13.23
CA ASN A 336 34.82 9.62 13.95
C ASN A 336 33.69 8.78 14.56
N GLY A 337 32.47 8.90 14.04
CA GLY A 337 31.33 8.28 14.71
C GLY A 337 29.97 8.72 14.20
N TYR A 338 28.96 8.34 14.97
CA TYR A 338 27.57 8.67 14.72
C TYR A 338 26.91 9.19 15.99
N ASP A 339 26.10 10.22 15.84
CA ASP A 339 25.27 10.77 16.89
C ASP A 339 23.82 10.29 16.68
N PHE A 340 23.12 9.93 17.75
CA PHE A 340 21.75 9.40 17.74
C PHE A 340 20.85 10.19 18.70
N SER A 341 19.63 10.51 18.29
CA SER A 341 18.67 11.30 19.08
C SER A 341 17.22 10.94 18.76
N ASP A 342 16.28 11.20 19.67
CA ASP A 342 14.84 11.09 19.43
C ASP A 342 14.24 12.31 18.72
N GLU A 343 15.04 13.37 18.55
CA GLU A 343 14.75 14.56 17.76
C GLU A 343 15.67 14.64 16.52
N PRO A 344 15.24 15.29 15.43
CA PRO A 344 16.11 15.56 14.29
C PRO A 344 17.41 16.25 14.71
N LEU A 345 18.54 15.73 14.22
CA LEU A 345 19.86 16.26 14.53
C LEU A 345 20.20 17.43 13.58
N GLU A 346 20.03 18.65 14.06
CA GLU A 346 20.53 19.88 13.44
C GLU A 346 21.88 20.28 14.08
N ASP A 347 22.52 21.36 13.60
CA ASP A 347 23.86 21.79 14.04
C ASP A 347 23.98 22.05 15.56
N ASP A 348 22.87 22.30 16.26
CA ASP A 348 22.80 22.57 17.70
C ASP A 348 22.05 21.51 18.52
N THR A 349 21.50 20.46 17.90
CA THR A 349 20.81 19.38 18.62
C THR A 349 21.83 18.56 19.42
N VAL A 350 21.53 18.32 20.70
CA VAL A 350 22.38 17.49 21.57
C VAL A 350 22.04 16.02 21.35
N ALA A 351 23.03 15.24 20.90
CA ALA A 351 22.88 13.79 20.78
C ALA A 351 22.60 13.13 22.14
N LEU A 352 21.65 12.19 22.17
CA LEU A 352 21.36 11.38 23.34
C LEU A 352 22.39 10.27 23.53
N ILE A 353 22.81 9.66 22.42
CA ILE A 353 23.85 8.63 22.36
C ILE A 353 24.83 9.00 21.25
N ARG A 354 26.12 8.91 21.56
CA ARG A 354 27.22 9.04 20.61
C ARG A 354 27.99 7.74 20.49
N LEU A 355 28.11 7.24 19.27
CA LEU A 355 28.98 6.14 18.89
C LEU A 355 30.31 6.70 18.39
N ASP A 356 31.40 6.47 19.12
CA ASP A 356 32.76 6.81 18.68
C ASP A 356 33.55 5.55 18.30
N LEU A 357 34.29 5.62 17.20
CA LEU A 357 35.16 4.55 16.70
C LEU A 357 36.58 4.71 17.27
N ASN A 358 37.14 3.62 17.79
CA ASN A 358 38.51 3.52 18.31
C ASN A 358 38.88 4.56 19.39
N LYS A 359 37.89 5.13 20.09
CA LYS A 359 38.10 6.10 21.18
C LYS A 359 38.86 5.50 22.36
N THR A 360 38.60 4.23 22.66
CA THR A 360 39.28 3.46 23.70
C THR A 360 39.41 2.00 23.26
N THR A 361 40.42 1.31 23.76
CA THR A 361 40.63 -0.13 23.55
C THR A 361 40.19 -0.98 24.74
N SER A 362 39.69 -0.34 25.81
CA SER A 362 39.22 -1.04 27.00
C SER A 362 37.76 -1.46 26.82
N VAL A 363 37.55 -2.72 26.44
CA VAL A 363 36.21 -3.33 26.34
C VAL A 363 35.52 -3.33 27.70
N GLY A 364 34.20 -3.12 27.68
CA GLY A 364 33.32 -3.20 28.84
C GLY A 364 32.57 -1.91 29.10
N ARG A 365 31.91 -1.88 30.25
CA ARG A 365 31.08 -0.77 30.68
C ARG A 365 31.82 0.11 31.68
N THR A 366 31.74 1.42 31.50
CA THR A 366 32.24 2.41 32.45
C THR A 366 31.15 3.43 32.77
N LYS A 367 31.17 3.96 34.00
CA LYS A 367 30.25 5.01 34.45
C LYS A 367 31.04 6.16 35.05
N SER A 368 30.74 7.38 34.64
CA SER A 368 31.34 8.61 35.16
C SER A 368 30.27 9.68 35.32
N GLY A 369 29.86 9.93 36.56
CA GLY A 369 28.72 10.82 36.84
C GLY A 369 27.42 10.23 36.28
N ASN A 370 26.68 11.03 35.51
CA ASN A 370 25.45 10.57 34.82
C ASN A 370 25.72 10.00 33.42
N THR A 371 26.98 9.91 33.00
CA THR A 371 27.35 9.39 31.69
C THR A 371 27.76 7.93 31.80
N VAL A 372 27.19 7.10 30.93
CA VAL A 372 27.58 5.70 30.75
C VAL A 372 28.35 5.59 29.43
N SER A 373 29.34 4.71 29.39
CA SER A 373 30.01 4.33 28.14
C SER A 373 30.15 2.82 28.05
N ILE A 374 29.80 2.25 26.90
CA ILE A 374 29.86 0.83 26.60
C ILE A 374 30.78 0.66 25.40
N THR A 375 31.90 -0.04 25.61
CA THR A 375 32.87 -0.34 24.56
C THR A 375 32.81 -1.81 24.22
N VAL A 376 32.59 -2.13 22.94
CA VAL A 376 32.69 -3.49 22.39
C VAL A 376 33.82 -3.55 21.38
N LYS A 377 34.43 -4.73 21.25
CA LYS A 377 35.42 -5.04 20.24
C LYS A 377 34.79 -6.01 19.24
N VAL A 378 34.72 -5.58 17.98
CA VAL A 378 34.25 -6.42 16.86
C VAL A 378 35.38 -6.45 15.86
N GLU A 379 35.86 -7.66 15.55
CA GLU A 379 37.12 -7.88 14.83
C GLU A 379 38.28 -7.07 15.43
N ASP A 380 38.94 -6.20 14.66
CA ASP A 380 40.05 -5.36 15.11
C ASP A 380 39.64 -3.91 15.39
N ARG A 381 38.33 -3.63 15.51
CA ARG A 381 37.80 -2.28 15.77
C ARG A 381 37.10 -2.21 17.12
N TYR A 382 37.17 -1.03 17.74
CA TYR A 382 36.49 -0.74 18.99
C TYR A 382 35.38 0.28 18.76
N TYR A 383 34.20 -0.03 19.28
CA TYR A 383 33.00 0.80 19.16
C TYR A 383 32.61 1.25 20.56
N THR A 384 32.56 2.55 20.80
CA THR A 384 32.21 3.11 22.12
C THR A 384 30.94 3.92 22.03
N LEU A 385 29.84 3.39 22.57
CA LEU A 385 28.60 4.12 22.76
C LEU A 385 28.68 4.90 24.07
N SER A 386 28.31 6.17 24.06
CA SER A 386 28.32 7.03 25.24
C SER A 386 27.09 7.95 25.28
N GLY A 387 26.48 8.09 26.45
CA GLY A 387 25.24 8.83 26.64
C GLY A 387 24.83 8.93 28.10
N ASP A 388 23.67 9.53 28.34
CA ASP A 388 23.09 9.62 29.69
C ASP A 388 22.72 8.24 30.24
N ALA A 389 22.83 8.05 31.56
CA ALA A 389 22.57 6.77 32.22
C ALA A 389 21.15 6.23 32.02
N GLN A 390 20.17 7.11 31.74
CA GLN A 390 18.81 6.67 31.42
C GLN A 390 18.72 5.86 30.11
N TYR A 391 19.70 6.00 29.21
CA TYR A 391 19.77 5.28 27.93
C TYR A 391 20.69 4.06 27.99
N GLU A 392 21.10 3.61 29.18
CA GLU A 392 22.04 2.49 29.34
C GLU A 392 21.54 1.19 28.72
N GLU A 393 20.25 0.88 28.85
CA GLU A 393 19.67 -0.32 28.24
C GLU A 393 19.69 -0.25 26.72
N ILE A 394 19.27 0.88 26.13
CA ILE A 394 19.33 1.10 24.68
C ILE A 394 20.77 1.03 24.17
N MET A 395 21.73 1.66 24.85
CA MET A 395 23.15 1.58 24.48
C MET A 395 23.67 0.15 24.55
N GLN A 396 23.19 -0.69 25.47
CA GLN A 396 23.61 -2.08 25.57
C GLN A 396 23.07 -2.90 24.39
N GLU A 397 21.79 -2.77 24.06
CA GLU A 397 21.18 -3.41 22.87
C GLU A 397 21.89 -2.98 21.58
N MET A 398 22.15 -1.68 21.43
CA MET A 398 22.95 -1.14 20.32
C MET A 398 24.35 -1.78 20.29
N ALA A 399 25.06 -1.81 21.41
CA ALA A 399 26.42 -2.38 21.48
C ALA A 399 26.47 -3.86 21.13
N ASP A 400 25.49 -4.64 21.60
CA ASP A 400 25.40 -6.08 21.38
C ASP A 400 25.00 -6.43 19.93
N SER A 401 24.35 -5.47 19.24
CA SER A 401 23.94 -5.62 17.85
C SER A 401 25.04 -5.29 16.82
N ILE A 402 26.20 -4.77 17.23
CA ILE A 402 27.25 -4.37 16.28
C ILE A 402 27.85 -5.60 15.61
N THR A 403 27.70 -5.66 14.28
CA THR A 403 28.27 -6.71 13.43
C THR A 403 29.18 -6.12 12.36
N PRO A 404 30.29 -6.79 12.02
CA PRO A 404 31.13 -6.35 10.91
C PRO A 404 30.37 -6.60 9.60
N ILE A 405 30.50 -5.68 8.64
CA ILE A 405 30.03 -5.93 7.28
C ILE A 405 31.24 -6.40 6.50
N THR A 406 31.27 -7.70 6.16
CA THR A 406 32.35 -8.24 5.32
C THR A 406 32.19 -7.71 3.90
N SER A 407 33.32 -7.46 3.24
CA SER A 407 33.33 -6.98 1.85
C SER A 407 32.73 -7.96 0.84
N ASP A 408 32.52 -9.21 1.28
CA ASP A 408 32.09 -10.31 0.43
C ASP A 408 30.56 -10.53 0.51
N GLU A 409 29.89 -9.90 1.48
CA GLU A 409 28.43 -9.86 1.65
C GLU A 409 27.78 -8.55 1.17
N LEU A 410 28.61 -7.58 0.74
CA LEU A 410 28.18 -6.37 0.03
C LEU A 410 28.27 -6.64 -1.47
#